data_AF-A0A812R5N9-F1
#
_entry.id   AF-A0A812R5N9-F1
#
_cell.length_a   1.000
_cell.length_b   1.000
_cell.length_c   1.000
_cell.angle_alpha   90.00
_cell.angle_beta   90.00
_cell.angle_gamma   90.00
#
_symmetry.space_group_name_H-M   'P 1'
#
loop_
_entity.id
_entity.type
_entity.pdbx_description
1 polymer ?
#
loop_
_entity_poly.entity_id
_entity_poly.type
_entity_poly.pdbx_seq_one_letter_code
_entity_poly.pdbx_strand_id
1 'polypeptide(L)'
;MRLIYEMEYLAFVRLPTPQIRQRVDNIAVLPLLQLKQASKAGPGRWWRQAEAFRLAAAALQKEHFAVLDEFLPEEVCQALASGAQASRGEMVRGATGAAGRALAKGPEELQKVLNEPSRGDVVKFSDDGNMPGCPGFLEALDALVEGLQACTAVADRLRCVDWANGAMFAIYPGESSRYIKHVDNTLGTDGRRLTAVLYLNRSWTSGHGGCLRLFEPTMQSCQVKRDVEPLWNRLVVFWSTQEVPHEVLSSFQDRLAVSVWFICGRESLRNEESFQRLFNPQKLRCIARRDRRSCLLKAAETEDERAALRELPLEATFAPAKLSILARRFRWRREEEVERERDTLQDAAIRTAVAKALTGQHPAAAFAATEAVQQPLPVKAPAKPAPAKPAPAKPAPAAGLPDHFELVEDGSDGVPYRASAHLAGRRLRIPVSFGIVD
;
A
#
# COMPACT_ATOMS: atom_id res chain seq x y z
N MET A 1 -14.77 -13.05 25.23
CA MET A 1 -14.50 -12.34 23.96
C MET A 1 -14.71 -13.19 22.71
N ARG A 2 -14.15 -14.41 22.58
CA ARG A 2 -14.29 -15.25 21.37
C ARG A 2 -15.74 -15.51 20.94
N LEU A 3 -16.61 -15.90 21.87
CA LEU A 3 -18.01 -16.22 21.55
C LEU A 3 -18.79 -15.00 21.00
N ILE A 4 -18.55 -13.80 21.54
CA ILE A 4 -19.24 -12.57 21.12
C ILE A 4 -18.86 -12.22 19.68
N TYR A 5 -17.57 -12.23 19.35
CA TYR A 5 -17.12 -11.99 17.98
C TYR A 5 -17.75 -12.98 16.99
N GLU A 6 -17.78 -14.27 17.32
CA GLU A 6 -18.39 -15.29 16.44
C GLU A 6 -19.90 -15.08 16.28
N MET A 7 -20.61 -14.73 17.36
CA MET A 7 -22.03 -14.43 17.30
C MET A 7 -22.32 -13.19 16.44
N GLU A 8 -21.54 -12.12 16.62
CA GLU A 8 -21.64 -10.91 15.80
C GLU A 8 -21.34 -11.22 14.33
N TYR A 9 -20.28 -11.99 14.08
CA TYR A 9 -19.89 -12.41 12.75
C TYR A 9 -21.03 -13.16 12.05
N LEU A 10 -21.59 -14.18 12.70
CA LEU A 10 -22.69 -14.98 12.17
C LEU A 10 -23.98 -14.16 12.02
N ALA A 11 -24.23 -13.21 12.93
CA ALA A 11 -25.43 -12.38 12.89
C ALA A 11 -25.38 -11.33 11.77
N PHE A 12 -24.21 -10.75 11.48
CA PHE A 12 -24.11 -9.55 10.64
C PHE A 12 -23.41 -9.74 9.31
N VAL A 13 -22.46 -10.67 9.19
CA VAL A 13 -21.74 -10.86 7.92
C VAL A 13 -22.71 -11.36 6.84
N ARG A 14 -22.65 -10.74 5.66
CA ARG A 14 -23.50 -11.06 4.50
C ARG A 14 -22.61 -11.48 3.35
N LEU A 15 -22.90 -12.64 2.76
CA LEU A 15 -22.23 -13.09 1.54
C LEU A 15 -22.50 -12.11 0.38
N PRO A 16 -21.67 -12.12 -0.68
CA PRO A 16 -21.88 -11.24 -1.83
C PRO A 16 -23.27 -11.44 -2.45
N THR A 17 -23.95 -10.36 -2.79
CA THR A 17 -25.17 -10.42 -3.60
C THR A 17 -24.82 -10.77 -5.07
N PRO A 18 -25.78 -11.22 -5.89
CA PRO A 18 -25.55 -11.41 -7.32
C PRO A 18 -24.99 -10.17 -8.01
N GLN A 19 -25.44 -8.97 -7.62
CA GLN A 19 -25.00 -7.70 -8.17
C GLN A 19 -23.54 -7.40 -7.80
N ILE A 20 -23.14 -7.65 -6.55
CA ILE A 20 -21.74 -7.51 -6.12
C ILE A 20 -20.86 -8.50 -6.88
N ARG A 21 -21.27 -9.77 -7.00
CA ARG A 21 -20.51 -10.76 -7.77
C ARG A 21 -20.30 -10.32 -9.21
N GLN A 22 -21.36 -9.91 -9.89
CA GLN A 22 -21.28 -9.46 -11.29
C GLN A 22 -20.39 -8.22 -11.45
N ARG A 23 -20.51 -7.22 -10.55
CA ARG A 23 -19.67 -6.03 -10.55
C ARG A 23 -18.19 -6.37 -10.40
N VAL A 24 -17.87 -7.17 -9.37
CA VAL A 24 -16.50 -7.59 -9.06
C VAL A 24 -15.94 -8.46 -10.19
N ASP A 25 -16.70 -9.41 -10.71
CA ASP A 25 -16.25 -10.30 -11.78
C ASP A 25 -15.92 -9.51 -13.05
N ASN A 26 -16.79 -8.58 -13.44
CA ASN A 26 -16.60 -7.77 -14.65
C ASN A 26 -15.41 -6.81 -14.56
N ILE A 27 -15.04 -6.36 -13.36
CA ILE A 27 -13.99 -5.35 -13.17
C ILE A 27 -12.65 -5.96 -12.77
N ALA A 28 -12.65 -6.90 -11.82
CA ALA A 28 -11.43 -7.36 -11.15
C ALA A 28 -11.01 -8.79 -11.49
N VAL A 29 -11.87 -9.59 -12.13
CA VAL A 29 -11.62 -11.02 -12.37
C VAL A 29 -11.59 -11.37 -13.86
N LEU A 30 -12.72 -11.21 -14.56
CA LEU A 30 -12.88 -11.68 -15.94
C LEU A 30 -11.92 -11.03 -16.93
N PRO A 31 -11.63 -9.72 -16.91
CA PRO A 31 -10.74 -9.12 -17.90
C PRO A 31 -9.32 -9.70 -17.85
N LEU A 32 -8.76 -9.89 -16.64
CA LEU A 32 -7.43 -10.48 -16.47
C LEU A 32 -7.42 -11.97 -16.84
N LEU A 33 -8.47 -12.70 -16.49
CA LEU A 33 -8.63 -14.11 -16.85
C LEU A 33 -8.70 -14.31 -18.37
N GLN A 34 -9.49 -13.49 -19.06
CA GLN A 34 -9.63 -13.52 -20.52
C GLN A 34 -8.30 -13.16 -21.20
N LEU A 35 -7.60 -12.13 -20.70
CA LEU A 35 -6.29 -11.77 -21.23
C LEU A 35 -5.27 -12.89 -21.05
N LYS A 36 -5.26 -13.58 -19.90
CA LYS A 36 -4.42 -14.76 -19.69
C LYS A 36 -4.73 -15.85 -20.70
N GLN A 37 -6.01 -16.21 -20.85
CA GLN A 37 -6.45 -17.28 -21.76
C GLN A 37 -6.15 -16.98 -23.23
N ALA A 38 -6.22 -15.71 -23.64
CA ALA A 38 -5.86 -15.29 -24.99
C ALA A 38 -4.34 -15.18 -25.21
N SER A 39 -3.55 -15.13 -24.13
CA SER A 39 -2.10 -14.99 -24.23
C SER A 39 -1.44 -16.30 -24.64
N LYS A 40 -0.50 -16.21 -25.58
CA LYS A 40 0.40 -17.32 -25.93
C LYS A 40 1.59 -17.43 -24.98
N ALA A 41 1.78 -16.43 -24.11
CA ALA A 41 2.86 -16.44 -23.13
C ALA A 41 2.47 -17.32 -21.94
N GLY A 42 3.39 -18.17 -21.50
CA GLY A 42 3.15 -19.08 -20.38
C GLY A 42 3.15 -18.38 -18.99
N PRO A 43 3.08 -19.19 -17.92
CA PRO A 43 3.19 -18.73 -16.53
C PRO A 43 4.40 -17.81 -16.32
N GLY A 44 4.23 -16.76 -15.51
CA GLY A 44 5.30 -15.79 -15.26
C GLY A 44 5.50 -14.70 -16.32
N ARG A 45 4.88 -14.83 -17.50
CA ARG A 45 5.12 -13.93 -18.64
C ARG A 45 3.88 -13.22 -19.16
N TRP A 46 2.72 -13.87 -19.15
CA TRP A 46 1.49 -13.31 -19.74
C TRP A 46 1.08 -11.93 -19.20
N TRP A 47 1.36 -11.65 -17.92
CA TRP A 47 1.00 -10.40 -17.27
C TRP A 47 2.03 -9.28 -17.48
N ARG A 48 3.19 -9.56 -18.07
CA ARG A 48 4.26 -8.55 -18.32
C ARG A 48 3.97 -7.62 -19.51
N GLN A 49 2.73 -7.61 -20.00
CA GLN A 49 2.29 -6.78 -21.11
C GLN A 49 1.49 -5.57 -20.61
N ALA A 50 1.54 -4.47 -21.37
CA ALA A 50 0.90 -3.21 -20.99
C ALA A 50 -0.61 -3.34 -20.69
N GLU A 51 -1.32 -4.22 -21.41
CA GLU A 51 -2.75 -4.47 -21.17
C GLU A 51 -3.01 -5.05 -19.78
N ALA A 52 -2.20 -6.01 -19.33
CA ALA A 52 -2.37 -6.62 -18.02
C ALA A 52 -2.15 -5.59 -16.89
N PHE A 53 -1.16 -4.71 -17.03
CA PHE A 53 -0.95 -3.61 -16.08
C PHE A 53 -2.15 -2.65 -16.05
N ARG A 54 -2.70 -2.28 -17.21
CA ARG A 54 -3.89 -1.41 -17.30
C ARG A 54 -5.11 -2.05 -16.64
N LEU A 55 -5.36 -3.33 -16.89
CA LEU A 55 -6.47 -4.07 -16.28
C LEU A 55 -6.32 -4.22 -14.76
N ALA A 56 -5.12 -4.59 -14.29
CA ALA A 56 -4.83 -4.68 -12.86
C ALA A 56 -4.93 -3.31 -12.16
N ALA A 57 -4.45 -2.24 -12.79
CA ALA A 57 -4.60 -0.88 -12.29
C ALA A 57 -6.07 -0.45 -12.22
N ALA A 58 -6.89 -0.76 -13.23
CA ALA A 58 -8.31 -0.48 -13.23
C ALA A 58 -9.05 -1.26 -12.13
N ALA A 59 -8.71 -2.53 -11.92
CA ALA A 59 -9.25 -3.36 -10.84
C ALA A 59 -8.88 -2.81 -9.46
N LEU A 60 -7.61 -2.43 -9.25
CA LEU A 60 -7.17 -1.77 -8.01
C LEU A 60 -7.88 -0.43 -7.80
N GLN A 61 -8.05 0.39 -8.84
CA GLN A 61 -8.73 1.67 -8.72
C GLN A 61 -10.20 1.51 -8.30
N LYS A 62 -10.93 0.58 -8.93
CA LYS A 62 -12.39 0.44 -8.80
C LYS A 62 -12.83 -0.52 -7.70
N GLU A 63 -12.16 -1.66 -7.56
CA GLU A 63 -12.54 -2.73 -6.62
C GLU A 63 -11.54 -2.91 -5.48
N HIS A 64 -10.39 -2.21 -5.53
CA HIS A 64 -9.34 -2.19 -4.49
C HIS A 64 -8.48 -3.45 -4.41
N PHE A 65 -8.68 -4.40 -5.32
CA PHE A 65 -7.83 -5.58 -5.47
C PHE A 65 -7.76 -6.03 -6.93
N ALA A 66 -6.75 -6.84 -7.25
CA ALA A 66 -6.63 -7.57 -8.51
C ALA A 66 -6.10 -8.98 -8.26
N VAL A 67 -6.49 -9.93 -9.10
CA VAL A 67 -6.06 -11.34 -9.02
C VAL A 67 -5.34 -11.71 -10.31
N LEU A 68 -4.12 -12.27 -10.18
CA LEU A 68 -3.31 -12.74 -11.29
C LEU A 68 -2.98 -14.21 -11.06
N ASP A 69 -3.56 -15.08 -11.88
CA ASP A 69 -3.25 -16.51 -11.88
C ASP A 69 -2.02 -16.80 -12.74
N GLU A 70 -1.29 -17.86 -12.40
CA GLU A 70 -0.04 -18.25 -13.07
C GLU A 70 0.99 -17.11 -13.08
N PHE A 71 1.11 -16.42 -11.94
CA PHE A 71 1.91 -15.21 -11.80
C PHE A 71 3.42 -15.46 -11.94
N LEU A 72 3.93 -16.62 -11.54
CA LEU A 72 5.35 -16.96 -11.62
C LEU A 72 5.60 -18.16 -12.54
N PRO A 73 6.84 -18.32 -13.03
CA PRO A 73 7.28 -19.61 -13.56
C PRO A 73 7.17 -20.71 -12.50
N GLU A 74 6.88 -21.93 -12.94
CA GLU A 74 6.58 -23.07 -12.08
C GLU A 74 7.76 -23.41 -11.14
N GLU A 75 8.99 -23.29 -11.63
CA GLU A 75 10.23 -23.52 -10.87
C GLU A 75 10.37 -22.55 -9.69
N VAL A 76 9.91 -21.31 -9.83
CA VAL A 76 9.97 -20.30 -8.75
C VAL A 76 8.93 -20.64 -7.68
N CYS A 77 7.70 -21.00 -8.08
CA CYS A 77 6.67 -21.45 -7.14
C CYS A 77 7.09 -22.70 -6.37
N GLN A 78 7.70 -23.68 -7.04
CA GLN A 78 8.21 -24.88 -6.41
C GLN A 78 9.31 -24.56 -5.40
N ALA A 79 10.28 -23.72 -5.77
CA ALA A 79 11.34 -23.30 -4.86
C ALA A 79 10.78 -22.59 -3.61
N LEU A 80 9.85 -21.64 -3.78
CA LEU A 80 9.20 -20.97 -2.65
C LEU A 80 8.47 -21.95 -1.73
N ALA A 81 7.71 -22.89 -2.29
CA ALA A 81 6.94 -23.87 -1.53
C ALA A 81 7.87 -24.82 -0.75
N SER A 82 8.92 -25.33 -1.40
CA SER A 82 9.93 -26.17 -0.76
C SER A 82 10.68 -25.42 0.34
N GLY A 83 11.04 -24.16 0.12
CA GLY A 83 11.66 -23.31 1.14
C GLY A 83 10.75 -23.07 2.35
N ALA A 84 9.46 -22.80 2.12
CA ALA A 84 8.48 -22.64 3.20
C ALA A 84 8.36 -23.92 4.05
N GLN A 85 8.26 -25.09 3.41
CA GLN A 85 8.15 -26.36 4.12
C GLN A 85 9.43 -26.72 4.87
N ALA A 86 10.60 -26.58 4.23
CA ALA A 86 11.89 -26.89 4.85
C ALA A 86 12.17 -26.00 6.08
N SER A 87 11.69 -24.75 6.07
CA SER A 87 11.87 -23.81 7.17
C SER A 87 10.75 -23.83 8.22
N ARG A 88 9.76 -24.73 8.11
CA ARG A 88 8.60 -24.76 9.01
C ARG A 88 8.99 -24.85 10.49
N GLY A 89 10.02 -25.63 10.82
CA GLY A 89 10.52 -25.77 12.20
C GLY A 89 11.14 -24.50 12.78
N GLU A 90 11.50 -23.53 11.93
CA GLU A 90 12.07 -22.24 12.33
C GLU A 90 11.02 -21.11 12.32
N MET A 91 9.80 -21.39 11.83
CA MET A 91 8.73 -20.39 11.79
C MET A 91 8.21 -20.12 13.20
N VAL A 92 7.87 -18.86 13.45
CA VAL A 92 7.34 -18.39 14.73
C VAL A 92 5.86 -18.05 14.60
N ARG A 93 5.08 -18.13 15.68
CA ARG A 93 3.66 -17.77 15.65
C ARG A 93 3.47 -16.33 15.13
N GLY A 94 2.53 -16.15 14.21
CA GLY A 94 2.08 -14.85 13.72
C GLY A 94 1.56 -14.03 14.89
N ALA A 95 2.34 -13.02 15.28
CA ALA A 95 2.09 -11.98 16.32
C ALA A 95 3.42 -11.46 16.90
N THR A 96 4.55 -12.12 16.63
CA THR A 96 5.87 -11.77 17.18
C THR A 96 6.33 -10.33 16.89
N GLY A 97 5.92 -9.72 15.77
CA GLY A 97 6.17 -8.30 15.50
C GLY A 97 5.43 -7.34 16.45
N ALA A 98 4.20 -7.68 16.85
CA ALA A 98 3.47 -6.97 17.89
C ALA A 98 4.03 -7.32 19.28
N ALA A 99 4.53 -8.55 19.47
CA ALA A 99 5.20 -9.00 20.69
C ALA A 99 6.48 -8.20 20.99
N GLY A 100 7.27 -7.80 19.98
CA GLY A 100 8.43 -6.93 20.17
C GLY A 100 8.07 -5.53 20.70
N ARG A 101 6.99 -4.93 20.20
CA ARG A 101 6.44 -3.66 20.72
C ARG A 101 5.79 -3.83 22.09
N ALA A 102 5.16 -4.98 22.35
CA ALA A 102 4.53 -5.30 23.62
C ALA A 102 5.56 -5.61 24.71
N LEU A 103 6.70 -6.22 24.39
CA LEU A 103 7.82 -6.42 25.30
C LEU A 103 8.36 -5.09 25.84
N ALA A 104 8.44 -4.05 24.98
CA ALA A 104 8.81 -2.71 25.40
C ALA A 104 7.77 -2.05 26.35
N LYS A 105 6.54 -2.56 26.37
CA LYS A 105 5.45 -2.13 27.28
C LYS A 105 5.31 -3.03 28.51
N GLY A 106 6.09 -4.11 28.62
CA GLY A 106 6.15 -4.99 29.78
C GLY A 106 5.66 -6.43 29.51
N PRO A 107 5.99 -7.37 30.41
CA PRO A 107 5.71 -8.80 30.25
C PRO A 107 4.22 -9.15 30.20
N GLU A 108 3.35 -8.38 30.86
CA GLU A 108 1.90 -8.59 30.83
C GLU A 108 1.30 -8.29 29.44
N GLU A 109 1.71 -7.17 28.82
CA GLU A 109 1.23 -6.79 27.49
C GLU A 109 1.78 -7.74 26.42
N LEU A 110 3.01 -8.22 26.59
CA LEU A 110 3.58 -9.30 25.79
C LEU A 110 2.72 -10.57 25.88
N GLN A 111 2.37 -10.98 27.10
CA GLN A 111 1.57 -12.18 27.30
C GLN A 111 0.15 -12.03 26.73
N LYS A 112 -0.43 -10.84 26.80
CA LYS A 112 -1.72 -10.51 26.18
C LYS A 112 -1.68 -10.60 24.66
N VAL A 113 -0.67 -10.01 24.01
CA VAL A 113 -0.49 -10.06 22.55
C VAL A 113 -0.18 -11.47 22.06
N LEU A 114 0.64 -12.25 22.78
CA LEU A 114 0.92 -13.64 22.45
C LEU A 114 -0.30 -14.54 22.62
N ASN A 115 -1.20 -14.21 23.54
CA ASN A 115 -2.45 -14.94 23.78
C ASN A 115 -3.63 -14.43 22.94
N GLU A 116 -3.45 -13.36 22.16
CA GLU A 116 -4.50 -12.81 21.33
C GLU A 116 -4.79 -13.78 20.15
N PRO A 117 -6.00 -14.33 20.03
CA PRO A 117 -6.33 -15.32 19.02
C PRO A 117 -6.60 -14.69 17.64
N SER A 118 -6.05 -13.50 17.37
CA SER A 118 -6.33 -12.73 16.17
C SER A 118 -5.83 -13.43 14.91
N ARG A 119 -4.73 -14.20 15.01
CA ARG A 119 -4.21 -15.02 13.91
C ARG A 119 -3.60 -16.35 14.38
N GLY A 120 -3.72 -17.36 13.53
CA GLY A 120 -3.34 -18.75 13.80
C GLY A 120 -2.23 -19.30 12.89
N ASP A 121 -1.52 -18.44 12.16
CA ASP A 121 -0.41 -18.85 11.31
C ASP A 121 0.93 -18.89 12.04
N VAL A 122 1.89 -19.59 11.44
CA VAL A 122 3.32 -19.47 11.72
C VAL A 122 4.00 -18.79 10.54
N VAL A 123 4.98 -17.92 10.82
CA VAL A 123 5.63 -17.06 9.84
C VAL A 123 7.14 -17.08 9.93
N LYS A 124 7.80 -16.82 8.79
CA LYS A 124 9.22 -16.51 8.70
C LYS A 124 9.44 -15.42 7.67
N PHE A 125 10.26 -14.43 8.01
CA PHE A 125 10.67 -13.37 7.09
C PHE A 125 11.99 -13.74 6.40
N SER A 126 12.01 -13.62 5.08
CA SER A 126 13.21 -13.60 4.24
C SER A 126 13.59 -12.14 4.01
N ASP A 127 14.08 -11.48 5.07
CA ASP A 127 14.49 -10.07 5.05
C ASP A 127 15.67 -9.82 4.10
N ASP A 128 16.55 -10.82 3.95
CA ASP A 128 17.70 -10.81 3.03
C ASP A 128 17.35 -11.27 1.60
N GLY A 129 16.14 -11.81 1.39
CA GLY A 129 15.71 -12.36 0.11
C GLY A 129 16.39 -13.67 -0.30
N ASN A 130 17.08 -14.36 0.61
CA ASN A 130 17.87 -15.55 0.27
C ASN A 130 17.09 -16.87 0.38
N MET A 131 15.88 -16.86 0.95
CA MET A 131 15.02 -18.05 0.94
C MET A 131 14.78 -18.55 -0.50
N PRO A 132 14.70 -19.88 -0.72
CA PRO A 132 14.53 -20.45 -2.05
C PRO A 132 13.37 -19.79 -2.84
N GLY A 133 13.64 -19.42 -4.09
CA GLY A 133 12.66 -18.76 -4.97
C GLY A 133 12.40 -17.27 -4.72
N CYS A 134 12.87 -16.70 -3.60
CA CYS A 134 12.69 -15.27 -3.30
C CYS A 134 13.24 -14.33 -4.37
N PRO A 135 14.45 -14.51 -4.93
CA PRO A 135 14.99 -13.56 -5.92
C PRO A 135 14.06 -13.39 -7.13
N GLY A 136 13.59 -14.50 -7.73
CA GLY A 136 12.67 -14.46 -8.86
C GLY A 136 11.28 -13.92 -8.51
N PHE A 137 10.79 -14.21 -7.29
CA PHE A 137 9.52 -13.68 -6.80
C PHE A 137 9.57 -12.16 -6.60
N LEU A 138 10.60 -11.68 -5.91
CA LEU A 138 10.77 -10.25 -5.63
C LEU A 138 11.01 -9.45 -6.92
N GLU A 139 11.74 -10.00 -7.89
CA GLU A 139 11.90 -9.40 -9.21
C GLU A 139 10.57 -9.30 -9.98
N ALA A 140 9.76 -10.36 -9.98
CA ALA A 140 8.43 -10.34 -10.61
C ALA A 140 7.50 -9.31 -9.95
N LEU A 141 7.51 -9.23 -8.62
CA LEU A 141 6.76 -8.26 -7.86
C LEU A 141 7.20 -6.81 -8.14
N ASP A 142 8.50 -6.57 -8.25
CA ASP A 142 9.04 -5.25 -8.61
C ASP A 142 8.57 -4.86 -10.01
N ALA A 143 8.72 -5.73 -11.01
CA ALA A 143 8.25 -5.48 -12.37
C ALA A 143 6.74 -5.20 -12.43
N LEU A 144 5.92 -5.91 -11.63
CA LEU A 144 4.49 -5.64 -11.52
C LEU A 144 4.24 -4.22 -10.98
N VAL A 145 4.90 -3.83 -9.90
CA VAL A 145 4.69 -2.49 -9.31
C VAL A 145 5.20 -1.38 -10.22
N GLU A 146 6.31 -1.58 -10.94
CA GLU A 146 6.78 -0.62 -11.94
C GLU A 146 5.77 -0.45 -13.09
N GLY A 147 5.21 -1.56 -13.60
CA GLY A 147 4.14 -1.52 -14.59
C GLY A 147 2.88 -0.81 -14.09
N LEU A 148 2.49 -1.04 -12.83
CA LEU A 148 1.37 -0.33 -12.20
C LEU A 148 1.66 1.16 -11.98
N GLN A 149 2.88 1.53 -11.63
CA GLN A 149 3.30 2.93 -11.47
C GLN A 149 3.19 3.73 -12.76
N ALA A 150 3.34 3.08 -13.92
CA ALA A 150 3.14 3.69 -15.23
C ALA A 150 1.66 3.85 -15.62
N CYS A 151 0.72 3.24 -14.89
CA CYS A 151 -0.71 3.30 -15.19
C CYS A 151 -1.37 4.51 -14.50
N THR A 152 -1.89 5.45 -15.29
CA THR A 152 -2.54 6.69 -14.79
C THR A 152 -3.63 6.44 -13.75
N ALA A 153 -4.38 5.33 -13.85
CA ALA A 153 -5.43 4.97 -12.90
C ALA A 153 -4.95 4.85 -11.44
N VAL A 154 -3.66 4.52 -11.22
CA VAL A 154 -3.08 4.31 -9.87
C VAL A 154 -1.75 5.02 -9.66
N ALA A 155 -1.19 5.67 -10.69
CA ALA A 155 0.13 6.30 -10.66
C ALA A 155 0.30 7.27 -9.49
N ASP A 156 -0.68 8.14 -9.22
CA ASP A 156 -0.61 9.08 -8.10
C ASP A 156 -0.56 8.38 -6.73
N ARG A 157 -1.34 7.31 -6.57
CA ARG A 157 -1.40 6.54 -5.33
C ARG A 157 -0.11 5.74 -5.09
N LEU A 158 0.56 5.33 -6.16
CA LEU A 158 1.81 4.58 -6.16
C LEU A 158 3.06 5.45 -6.34
N ARG A 159 2.91 6.77 -6.52
CA ARG A 159 4.00 7.70 -6.88
C ARG A 159 5.22 7.61 -5.98
N CYS A 160 5.01 7.48 -4.67
CA CYS A 160 6.10 7.37 -3.68
C CYS A 160 6.26 5.95 -3.11
N VAL A 161 5.73 4.94 -3.79
CA VAL A 161 5.87 3.53 -3.40
C VAL A 161 7.17 3.00 -4.00
N ASP A 162 8.28 3.22 -3.30
CA ASP A 162 9.63 2.89 -3.77
C ASP A 162 10.31 1.82 -2.90
N TRP A 163 9.58 1.32 -1.91
CA TRP A 163 10.08 0.49 -0.83
C TRP A 163 9.23 -0.76 -0.68
N ALA A 164 9.83 -1.85 -0.21
CA ALA A 164 9.11 -3.06 0.18
C ALA A 164 9.83 -3.73 1.34
N ASN A 165 9.13 -4.53 2.15
CA ASN A 165 9.80 -5.45 3.07
C ASN A 165 10.29 -6.72 2.35
N GLY A 166 11.02 -7.57 3.07
CA GLY A 166 11.33 -8.92 2.61
C GLY A 166 10.10 -9.81 2.51
N ALA A 167 10.23 -10.99 1.90
CA ALA A 167 9.12 -11.92 1.75
C ALA A 167 8.73 -12.54 3.10
N MET A 168 7.48 -12.37 3.53
CA MET A 168 6.93 -13.06 4.70
C MET A 168 6.27 -14.37 4.25
N PHE A 169 6.90 -15.49 4.57
CA PHE A 169 6.31 -16.81 4.42
C PHE A 169 5.35 -17.06 5.58
N ALA A 170 4.17 -17.59 5.28
CA ALA A 170 3.16 -17.96 6.26
C ALA A 170 2.60 -19.35 5.98
N ILE A 171 2.45 -20.15 7.04
CA ILE A 171 1.73 -21.42 7.03
C ILE A 171 0.61 -21.32 8.07
N TYR A 172 -0.62 -21.49 7.61
CA TYR A 172 -1.78 -21.73 8.47
C TYR A 172 -1.91 -23.25 8.62
N PRO A 173 -1.59 -23.82 9.80
CA PRO A 173 -1.34 -25.26 9.97
C PRO A 173 -2.61 -26.14 9.96
N GLY A 174 -3.62 -25.83 9.15
CA GLY A 174 -4.94 -26.49 9.23
C GLY A 174 -5.61 -26.20 10.58
N GLU A 175 -6.38 -27.15 11.11
CA GLU A 175 -6.96 -27.07 12.47
C GLU A 175 -7.83 -25.82 12.72
N SER A 176 -8.54 -25.34 11.70
CA SER A 176 -9.31 -24.09 11.79
C SER A 176 -8.45 -22.85 12.06
N SER A 177 -7.14 -22.90 11.76
CA SER A 177 -6.28 -21.73 11.76
C SER A 177 -6.82 -20.67 10.78
N ARG A 178 -6.79 -19.42 11.21
CA ARG A 178 -7.44 -18.28 10.55
C ARG A 178 -6.79 -16.97 10.94
N TYR A 179 -7.18 -15.89 10.31
CA TYR A 179 -6.84 -14.52 10.70
C TYR A 179 -8.13 -13.71 10.71
N ILE A 180 -8.55 -13.22 11.87
CA ILE A 180 -9.74 -12.38 12.02
C ILE A 180 -9.68 -11.15 11.11
N LYS A 181 -10.85 -10.59 10.84
CA LYS A 181 -10.99 -9.36 10.05
C LYS A 181 -10.10 -8.22 10.54
N HIS A 182 -9.29 -7.68 9.63
CA HIS A 182 -8.36 -6.58 9.87
C HIS A 182 -8.15 -5.74 8.60
N VAL A 183 -7.42 -4.64 8.76
CA VAL A 183 -6.81 -3.87 7.68
C VAL A 183 -5.31 -3.92 7.92
N ASP A 184 -4.51 -4.02 6.85
CA ASP A 184 -3.06 -4.08 6.99
C ASP A 184 -2.52 -2.79 7.62
N ASN A 185 -2.81 -1.63 7.04
CA ASN A 185 -2.41 -0.31 7.51
C ASN A 185 -3.58 0.43 8.16
N THR A 186 -3.94 0.03 9.39
CA THR A 186 -5.13 0.52 10.11
C THR A 186 -5.16 2.04 10.25
N LEU A 187 -4.02 2.65 10.63
CA LEU A 187 -3.92 4.08 10.92
C LEU A 187 -3.45 4.91 9.72
N GLY A 188 -2.98 4.28 8.64
CA GLY A 188 -2.39 5.01 7.51
C GLY A 188 -1.06 5.69 7.87
N THR A 189 -0.30 5.12 8.82
CA THR A 189 0.90 5.73 9.41
C THR A 189 2.16 4.88 9.23
N ASP A 190 2.02 3.59 8.92
CA ASP A 190 3.15 2.68 8.77
C ASP A 190 3.74 2.63 7.34
N GLY A 191 3.09 3.36 6.42
CA GLY A 191 3.48 3.50 5.02
C GLY A 191 3.04 2.36 4.11
N ARG A 192 2.54 1.23 4.62
CA ARG A 192 2.06 0.13 3.77
C ARG A 192 0.94 0.64 2.86
N ARG A 193 1.17 0.53 1.54
CA ARG A 193 0.28 1.07 0.52
C ARG A 193 -0.36 -0.02 -0.31
N LEU A 194 0.42 -1.02 -0.71
CA LEU A 194 -0.02 -2.14 -1.53
C LEU A 194 0.47 -3.44 -0.89
N THR A 195 -0.45 -4.39 -0.71
CA THR A 195 -0.15 -5.74 -0.23
C THR A 195 -0.18 -6.69 -1.43
N ALA A 196 0.81 -7.56 -1.53
CA ALA A 196 0.87 -8.66 -2.47
C ALA A 196 0.93 -9.98 -1.71
N VAL A 197 0.03 -10.92 -2.03
CA VAL A 197 -0.04 -12.25 -1.42
C VAL A 197 -0.03 -13.31 -2.52
N LEU A 198 1.01 -14.13 -2.56
CA LEU A 198 1.13 -15.27 -3.45
C LEU A 198 0.72 -16.56 -2.72
N TYR A 199 -0.12 -17.36 -3.36
CA TYR A 199 -0.55 -18.65 -2.82
C TYR A 199 0.18 -19.83 -3.47
N LEU A 200 0.50 -20.84 -2.65
CA LEU A 200 1.33 -21.99 -3.04
C LEU A 200 0.66 -23.33 -2.65
N ASN A 201 -0.66 -23.43 -2.85
CA ASN A 201 -1.45 -24.60 -2.43
C ASN A 201 -1.94 -25.40 -3.65
N ARG A 202 -1.31 -26.55 -3.91
CA ARG A 202 -1.73 -27.46 -4.97
C ARG A 202 -3.04 -28.17 -4.61
N SER A 203 -3.83 -28.47 -5.63
CA SER A 203 -5.06 -29.27 -5.49
C SER A 203 -6.00 -28.75 -4.40
N TRP A 204 -6.04 -27.43 -4.22
CA TRP A 204 -6.93 -26.80 -3.24
C TRP A 204 -8.38 -26.97 -3.68
N THR A 205 -9.25 -27.34 -2.74
CA THR A 205 -10.69 -27.47 -2.97
C THR A 205 -11.44 -26.57 -1.99
N SER A 206 -12.68 -26.22 -2.31
CA SER A 206 -13.53 -25.40 -1.44
C SER A 206 -13.71 -26.01 -0.04
N GLY A 207 -13.69 -27.34 0.09
CA GLY A 207 -13.78 -28.05 1.36
C GLY A 207 -12.59 -27.84 2.29
N HIS A 208 -11.44 -27.38 1.78
CA HIS A 208 -10.28 -27.04 2.61
C HIS A 208 -10.42 -25.69 3.31
N GLY A 209 -11.41 -24.87 2.95
CA GLY A 209 -11.63 -23.53 3.52
C GLY A 209 -10.52 -22.55 3.14
N GLY A 210 -10.07 -21.73 4.09
CA GLY A 210 -8.87 -20.91 3.96
C GLY A 210 -8.94 -19.73 2.97
N CYS A 211 -10.12 -19.39 2.45
CA CYS A 211 -10.24 -18.25 1.54
C CYS A 211 -9.80 -16.94 2.21
N LEU A 212 -9.15 -16.08 1.43
CA LEU A 212 -9.04 -14.66 1.78
C LEU A 212 -10.39 -14.00 1.48
N ARG A 213 -11.10 -13.61 2.52
CA ARG A 213 -12.38 -12.91 2.41
C ARG A 213 -12.13 -11.41 2.46
N LEU A 214 -12.55 -10.73 1.39
CA LEU A 214 -12.51 -9.27 1.24
C LEU A 214 -13.89 -8.70 1.50
N PHE A 215 -13.96 -7.61 2.25
CA PHE A 215 -15.20 -6.89 2.52
C PHE A 215 -15.35 -5.67 1.60
N GLU A 216 -16.56 -5.15 1.48
CA GLU A 216 -16.76 -3.78 0.99
C GLU A 216 -16.03 -2.79 1.92
N PRO A 217 -15.63 -1.60 1.42
CA PRO A 217 -14.79 -0.66 2.17
C PRO A 217 -15.26 -0.37 3.59
N THR A 218 -14.29 -0.06 4.47
CA THR A 218 -14.42 0.24 5.91
C THR A 218 -14.48 -0.99 6.83
N MET A 219 -13.79 -0.91 7.97
CA MET A 219 -13.72 -2.00 8.97
C MET A 219 -15.10 -2.41 9.51
N GLN A 220 -16.06 -1.51 9.45
CA GLN A 220 -17.44 -1.65 9.93
C GLN A 220 -18.33 -2.41 8.93
N SER A 221 -17.93 -2.51 7.66
CA SER A 221 -18.71 -3.19 6.62
C SER A 221 -18.89 -4.67 6.93
N CYS A 222 -20.13 -5.13 7.05
CA CYS A 222 -20.43 -6.55 7.19
C CYS A 222 -20.73 -7.22 5.84
N GLN A 223 -20.67 -6.48 4.73
CA GLN A 223 -20.92 -6.99 3.39
C GLN A 223 -19.63 -7.55 2.79
N VAL A 224 -19.63 -8.86 2.51
CA VAL A 224 -18.54 -9.51 1.79
C VAL A 224 -18.54 -9.04 0.34
N LYS A 225 -17.37 -8.65 -0.14
CA LYS A 225 -17.08 -8.28 -1.53
C LYS A 225 -16.69 -9.53 -2.33
N ARG A 226 -15.71 -10.29 -1.85
CA ARG A 226 -15.19 -11.47 -2.55
C ARG A 226 -14.47 -12.43 -1.62
N ASP A 227 -14.68 -13.73 -1.84
CA ASP A 227 -13.80 -14.77 -1.31
C ASP A 227 -12.81 -15.18 -2.41
N VAL A 228 -11.51 -15.13 -2.09
CA VAL A 228 -10.43 -15.54 -2.99
C VAL A 228 -9.81 -16.82 -2.46
N GLU A 229 -9.96 -17.90 -3.22
CA GLU A 229 -9.35 -19.18 -2.90
C GLU A 229 -7.82 -19.12 -3.00
N PRO A 230 -7.09 -19.74 -2.07
CA PRO A 230 -5.63 -19.68 -2.03
C PRO A 230 -4.98 -20.68 -3.00
N LEU A 231 -5.33 -20.61 -4.28
CA LEU A 231 -4.90 -21.57 -5.31
C LEU A 231 -3.40 -21.46 -5.63
N TRP A 232 -2.79 -22.57 -6.07
CA TRP A 232 -1.41 -22.59 -6.56
C TRP A 232 -1.14 -21.48 -7.59
N ASN A 233 -0.07 -20.71 -7.37
CA ASN A 233 0.42 -19.67 -8.27
C ASN A 233 -0.62 -18.55 -8.55
N ARG A 234 -1.54 -18.32 -7.61
CA ARG A 234 -2.42 -17.15 -7.59
C ARG A 234 -1.79 -16.04 -6.79
N LEU A 235 -1.56 -14.89 -7.43
CA LEU A 235 -1.22 -13.65 -6.77
C LEU A 235 -2.48 -12.81 -6.57
N VAL A 236 -2.66 -12.28 -5.36
CA VAL A 236 -3.63 -11.22 -5.07
C VAL A 236 -2.88 -9.98 -4.68
N VAL A 237 -3.21 -8.85 -5.31
CA VAL A 237 -2.72 -7.53 -4.90
C VAL A 237 -3.88 -6.66 -4.47
N PHE A 238 -3.75 -5.95 -3.36
CA PHE A 238 -4.81 -5.08 -2.84
C PHE A 238 -4.24 -3.91 -2.05
N TRP A 239 -5.01 -2.83 -1.91
CA TRP A 239 -4.57 -1.70 -1.09
C TRP A 239 -4.46 -2.10 0.38
N SER A 240 -3.34 -1.75 1.02
CA SER A 240 -3.14 -2.08 2.44
C SER A 240 -4.02 -1.24 3.38
N THR A 241 -4.72 -0.23 2.86
CA THR A 241 -5.46 0.78 3.62
C THR A 241 -6.92 0.36 3.88
N GLN A 242 -7.66 1.21 4.60
CA GLN A 242 -9.00 0.95 5.14
C GLN A 242 -10.09 0.55 4.13
N GLU A 243 -9.84 0.68 2.83
CA GLU A 243 -10.79 0.25 1.79
C GLU A 243 -10.77 -1.26 1.55
N VAL A 244 -9.80 -1.98 2.14
CA VAL A 244 -9.70 -3.44 2.05
C VAL A 244 -9.64 -4.09 3.44
N PRO A 245 -10.73 -4.04 4.21
CA PRO A 245 -10.89 -4.95 5.33
C PRO A 245 -10.94 -6.39 4.81
N HIS A 246 -10.17 -7.27 5.44
CA HIS A 246 -10.06 -8.65 5.00
C HIS A 246 -9.75 -9.59 6.14
N GLU A 247 -10.02 -10.88 5.92
CA GLU A 247 -9.74 -11.95 6.86
C GLU A 247 -9.33 -13.22 6.13
N VAL A 248 -8.65 -14.12 6.83
CA VAL A 248 -8.39 -15.48 6.35
C VAL A 248 -9.39 -16.38 7.04
N LEU A 249 -10.31 -16.98 6.29
CA LEU A 249 -11.27 -17.96 6.80
C LEU A 249 -10.54 -19.19 7.36
N SER A 250 -11.21 -19.94 8.22
CA SER A 250 -10.69 -21.19 8.79
C SER A 250 -10.15 -22.12 7.70
N SER A 251 -8.88 -22.52 7.87
CA SER A 251 -8.21 -23.49 7.02
C SER A 251 -8.25 -24.87 7.68
N PHE A 252 -8.59 -25.90 6.91
CA PHE A 252 -8.62 -27.30 7.37
C PHE A 252 -7.50 -28.14 6.76
N GLN A 253 -6.64 -27.50 5.96
CA GLN A 253 -5.40 -28.03 5.43
C GLN A 253 -4.29 -27.00 5.64
N ASP A 254 -3.04 -27.44 5.51
CA ASP A 254 -1.90 -26.53 5.49
C ASP A 254 -2.08 -25.51 4.34
N ARG A 255 -2.22 -24.23 4.70
CA ARG A 255 -2.37 -23.14 3.73
C ARG A 255 -1.12 -22.27 3.75
N LEU A 256 -0.38 -22.34 2.65
CA LEU A 256 0.84 -21.62 2.38
C LEU A 256 0.55 -20.31 1.63
N ALA A 257 1.16 -19.23 2.10
CA ALA A 257 1.18 -17.95 1.41
C ALA A 257 2.54 -17.26 1.59
N VAL A 258 2.91 -16.42 0.63
CA VAL A 258 4.08 -15.54 0.73
C VAL A 258 3.62 -14.11 0.48
N SER A 259 3.84 -13.22 1.45
CA SER A 259 3.36 -11.83 1.41
C SER A 259 4.51 -10.83 1.32
N VAL A 260 4.29 -9.76 0.57
CA VAL A 260 5.15 -8.57 0.51
C VAL A 260 4.27 -7.33 0.59
N TRP A 261 4.67 -6.37 1.43
CA TRP A 261 4.05 -5.05 1.52
C TRP A 261 4.95 -4.00 0.89
N PHE A 262 4.39 -3.26 -0.06
CA PHE A 262 5.03 -2.12 -0.66
C PHE A 262 4.69 -0.85 0.12
N ILE A 263 5.71 -0.05 0.39
CA ILE A 263 5.71 1.05 1.34
C ILE A 263 5.83 2.38 0.60
N CYS A 264 4.93 3.30 0.93
CA CYS A 264 4.97 4.69 0.50
C CYS A 264 5.97 5.47 1.36
N GLY A 265 7.12 5.83 0.79
CA GLY A 265 8.16 6.57 1.52
C GLY A 265 7.65 7.90 2.09
N ARG A 266 6.80 8.61 1.36
CA ARG A 266 6.22 9.90 1.82
C ARG A 266 5.40 9.74 3.10
N GLU A 267 4.60 8.69 3.17
CA GLU A 267 3.81 8.39 4.36
C GLU A 267 4.71 7.95 5.52
N SER A 268 5.71 7.12 5.23
CA SER A 268 6.70 6.70 6.22
C SER A 268 7.53 7.83 6.80
N LEU A 269 7.69 8.98 6.10
CA LEU A 269 8.35 10.15 6.66
C LEU A 269 7.56 10.82 7.81
N ARG A 270 6.28 10.47 8.02
CA ARG A 270 5.37 11.15 8.96
C ARG A 270 5.27 10.49 10.34
N ASN A 271 5.98 9.39 10.56
CA ASN A 271 6.04 8.68 11.83
C ASN A 271 7.48 8.26 12.13
N GLU A 272 7.88 8.28 13.40
CA GLU A 272 9.23 7.95 13.85
C GLU A 272 9.64 6.52 13.48
N GLU A 273 8.82 5.51 13.81
CA GLU A 273 9.14 4.10 13.55
C GLU A 273 9.26 3.84 12.05
N SER A 274 8.29 4.33 11.27
CA SER A 274 8.27 4.21 9.82
C SER A 274 9.45 4.93 9.16
N PHE A 275 9.81 6.11 9.67
CA PHE A 275 10.94 6.89 9.17
C PHE A 275 12.24 6.11 9.35
N GLN A 276 12.49 5.59 10.56
CA GLN A 276 13.70 4.83 10.84
C GLN A 276 13.82 3.58 9.97
N ARG A 277 12.71 2.91 9.65
CA ARG A 277 12.70 1.77 8.72
C ARG A 277 13.20 2.13 7.32
N LEU A 278 12.97 3.36 6.84
CA LEU A 278 13.48 3.80 5.53
C LEU A 278 15.02 3.90 5.48
N PHE A 279 15.69 3.92 6.64
CA PHE A 279 17.14 3.90 6.73
C PHE A 279 17.69 2.50 6.99
N ASN A 280 16.86 1.49 7.28
CA ASN A 280 17.31 0.14 7.59
C ASN A 280 17.21 -0.79 6.35
N PRO A 281 18.33 -1.18 5.73
CA PRO A 281 18.33 -2.04 4.55
C PRO A 281 17.93 -3.49 4.83
N GLN A 282 18.08 -3.95 6.08
CA GLN A 282 17.64 -5.28 6.49
C GLN A 282 16.12 -5.33 6.68
N LYS A 283 15.43 -4.18 6.79
CA LYS A 283 13.97 -4.12 6.99
C LYS A 283 13.20 -3.69 5.76
N LEU A 284 13.75 -2.77 4.98
CA LEU A 284 13.13 -2.31 3.73
C LEU A 284 14.15 -2.31 2.60
N ARG A 285 13.81 -3.00 1.51
CA ARG A 285 14.52 -2.95 0.24
C ARG A 285 13.92 -1.86 -0.66
N CYS A 286 14.74 -1.28 -1.52
CA CYS A 286 14.26 -0.44 -2.62
C CYS A 286 13.76 -1.33 -3.76
N ILE A 287 12.58 -1.00 -4.31
CA ILE A 287 12.01 -1.68 -5.47
C ILE A 287 12.95 -1.49 -6.66
N ALA A 288 13.13 -2.54 -7.47
CA ALA A 288 13.94 -2.53 -8.69
C ALA A 288 15.39 -2.04 -8.48
N ARG A 289 15.93 -2.25 -7.27
CA ARG A 289 17.27 -1.83 -6.86
C ARG A 289 17.54 -0.33 -7.07
N ARG A 290 16.50 0.49 -7.00
CA ARG A 290 16.64 1.96 -7.02
C ARG A 290 17.55 2.43 -5.90
N ASP A 291 18.27 3.52 -6.15
CA ASP A 291 19.13 4.14 -5.15
C ASP A 291 18.31 4.65 -3.94
N ARG A 292 18.71 4.22 -2.74
CA ARG A 292 18.02 4.55 -1.48
C ARG A 292 17.94 6.05 -1.25
N ARG A 293 19.01 6.80 -1.53
CA ARG A 293 19.02 8.25 -1.35
C ARG A 293 17.99 8.90 -2.28
N SER A 294 17.95 8.50 -3.55
CA SER A 294 16.99 9.00 -4.54
C SER A 294 15.55 8.72 -4.12
N CYS A 295 15.25 7.52 -3.61
CA CYS A 295 13.93 7.18 -3.07
C CYS A 295 13.55 8.05 -1.86
N LEU A 296 14.47 8.32 -0.93
CA LEU A 296 14.25 9.23 0.20
C LEU A 296 13.95 10.66 -0.27
N LEU A 297 14.74 11.20 -1.20
CA LEU A 297 14.54 12.56 -1.70
C LEU A 297 13.22 12.72 -2.47
N LYS A 298 12.79 11.70 -3.20
CA LYS A 298 11.48 11.64 -3.88
C LYS A 298 10.31 11.59 -2.89
N ALA A 299 10.50 10.95 -1.74
CA ALA A 299 9.49 10.87 -0.69
C ALA A 299 9.21 12.23 -0.02
N ALA A 300 10.22 13.10 0.07
CA ALA A 300 10.09 14.41 0.70
C ALA A 300 9.11 15.34 -0.04
N GLU A 301 8.41 16.14 0.74
CA GLU A 301 7.40 17.08 0.26
C GLU A 301 7.96 18.49 0.08
N THR A 302 8.86 18.91 0.97
CA THR A 302 9.46 20.24 0.99
C THR A 302 10.96 20.19 0.70
N GLU A 303 11.54 21.32 0.31
CA GLU A 303 12.99 21.40 0.14
C GLU A 303 13.75 21.30 1.46
N ASP A 304 13.17 21.76 2.58
CA ASP A 304 13.78 21.56 3.91
C ASP A 304 13.83 20.08 4.31
N GLU A 305 12.77 19.31 4.00
CA GLU A 305 12.78 17.84 4.16
C GLU A 305 13.85 17.21 3.27
N ARG A 306 13.94 17.61 1.99
CA ARG A 306 14.97 17.12 1.06
C ARG A 306 16.38 17.45 1.54
N ALA A 307 16.64 18.69 1.95
CA ALA A 307 17.93 19.13 2.46
C ALA A 307 18.34 18.31 3.70
N ALA A 308 17.43 18.12 4.66
CA ALA A 308 17.72 17.28 5.80
C ALA A 308 18.03 15.83 5.41
N LEU A 309 17.27 15.24 4.49
CA LEU A 309 17.53 13.89 3.99
C LEU A 309 18.86 13.76 3.22
N ARG A 310 19.42 14.84 2.64
CA ARG A 310 20.77 14.83 2.04
C ARG A 310 21.88 14.77 3.10
N GLU A 311 21.66 15.34 4.27
CA GLU A 311 22.69 15.36 5.33
C GLU A 311 22.70 14.09 6.18
N LEU A 312 21.59 13.35 6.23
CA LEU A 312 21.52 12.14 7.05
C LEU A 312 22.37 11.02 6.44
N PRO A 313 23.19 10.31 7.24
CA PRO A 313 23.87 9.10 6.77
C PRO A 313 22.85 8.01 6.41
N LEU A 314 23.14 7.25 5.35
CA LEU A 314 22.40 6.04 5.03
C LEU A 314 22.72 4.96 6.07
N GLU A 315 21.77 4.06 6.33
CA GLU A 315 21.99 2.88 7.21
C GLU A 315 22.26 3.21 8.68
N ALA A 316 21.91 4.42 9.11
CA ALA A 316 22.14 4.89 10.47
C ALA A 316 21.00 4.56 11.43
N THR A 317 21.37 4.26 12.67
CA THR A 317 20.51 4.37 13.84
C THR A 317 20.62 5.79 14.40
N PHE A 318 19.50 6.40 14.78
CA PHE A 318 19.49 7.78 15.25
C PHE A 318 19.40 7.83 16.77
N ALA A 319 20.27 8.62 17.41
CA ALA A 319 20.19 8.88 18.83
C ALA A 319 18.89 9.66 19.19
N PRO A 320 18.32 9.49 20.40
CA PRO A 320 17.08 10.16 20.82
C PRO A 320 17.08 11.69 20.63
N ALA A 321 18.21 12.35 20.90
CA ALA A 321 18.35 13.80 20.69
C ALA A 321 18.17 14.20 19.21
N LYS A 322 18.68 13.38 18.28
CA LYS A 322 18.53 13.62 16.84
C LYS A 322 17.09 13.36 16.40
N LEU A 323 16.46 12.30 16.91
CA LEU A 323 15.06 11.97 16.65
C LEU A 323 14.12 13.12 17.07
N SER A 324 14.38 13.78 18.20
CA SER A 324 13.59 14.95 18.64
C SER A 324 13.65 16.13 17.64
N ILE A 325 14.82 16.38 17.05
CA ILE A 325 14.99 17.42 16.02
C ILE A 325 14.25 17.03 14.73
N LEU A 326 14.36 15.76 14.32
CA LEU A 326 13.70 15.22 13.13
C LEU A 326 12.17 15.23 13.30
N ALA A 327 11.66 14.91 14.48
CA ALA A 327 10.23 14.91 14.79
C ALA A 327 9.57 16.26 14.47
N ARG A 328 10.22 17.37 14.84
CA ARG A 328 9.73 18.73 14.52
C ARG A 328 9.76 19.01 13.03
N ARG A 329 10.85 18.64 12.36
CA ARG A 329 11.06 18.91 10.93
C ARG A 329 10.11 18.13 10.03
N PHE A 330 9.94 16.83 10.30
CA PHE A 330 9.08 15.94 9.52
C PHE A 330 7.63 15.90 10.01
N ARG A 331 7.30 16.68 11.06
CA ARG A 331 5.97 16.81 11.66
C ARG A 331 5.42 15.44 12.09
N TRP A 332 6.22 14.69 12.84
CA TRP A 332 5.80 13.37 13.32
C TRP A 332 4.62 13.50 14.28
N ARG A 333 3.65 12.60 14.11
CA ARG A 333 2.46 12.50 14.96
C ARG A 333 2.49 11.17 15.69
N ARG A 334 1.98 11.15 16.92
CA ARG A 334 1.82 9.88 17.66
C ARG A 334 0.62 9.12 17.13
N GLU A 335 0.68 7.79 17.16
CA GLU A 335 -0.43 6.94 16.71
C GLU A 335 -1.75 7.27 17.44
N GLU A 336 -1.69 7.50 18.75
CA GLU A 336 -2.83 7.91 19.58
C GLU A 336 -3.50 9.21 19.10
N GLU A 337 -2.72 10.15 18.54
CA GLU A 337 -3.25 11.40 18.00
C GLU A 337 -3.99 11.13 16.69
N VAL A 338 -3.45 10.26 15.84
CA VAL A 338 -4.07 9.86 14.58
C VAL A 338 -5.35 9.04 14.82
N GLU A 339 -5.34 8.17 15.82
CA GLU A 339 -6.49 7.35 16.20
C GLU A 339 -7.66 8.22 16.71
N ARG A 340 -7.39 9.20 17.58
CA ARG A 340 -8.41 10.14 18.07
C ARG A 340 -9.03 10.99 16.95
N GLU A 341 -8.23 11.41 15.96
CA GLU A 341 -8.74 12.16 14.81
C GLU A 341 -9.62 11.31 13.88
N ARG A 342 -9.38 10.00 13.85
CA ARG A 342 -10.11 9.04 13.01
C ARG A 342 -11.34 8.45 13.68
N ASP A 343 -11.51 8.62 14.98
CA ASP A 343 -12.68 8.11 15.70
C ASP A 343 -13.95 8.78 15.17
N THR A 344 -14.69 8.06 14.33
CA THR A 344 -15.85 8.62 13.65
C THR A 344 -17.09 8.59 14.55
N LEU A 345 -18.10 9.41 14.23
CA LEU A 345 -19.42 9.28 14.84
C LEU A 345 -20.00 7.86 14.67
N GLN A 346 -19.62 7.16 13.60
CA GLN A 346 -20.01 5.78 13.37
C GLN A 346 -19.30 4.81 14.31
N ASP A 347 -18.01 5.01 14.59
CA ASP A 347 -17.27 4.21 15.56
C ASP A 347 -17.84 4.38 16.97
N ALA A 348 -18.18 5.62 17.33
CA ALA A 348 -18.86 5.92 18.58
C ALA A 348 -20.27 5.28 18.66
N ALA A 349 -21.03 5.32 17.56
CA ALA A 349 -22.36 4.70 17.48
C ALA A 349 -22.28 3.16 17.58
N ILE A 350 -21.32 2.54 16.92
CA ILE A 350 -21.08 1.08 16.99
C ILE A 350 -20.66 0.68 18.40
N ARG A 351 -19.71 1.38 19.03
CA ARG A 351 -19.34 1.11 20.42
C ARG A 351 -20.53 1.23 21.37
N THR A 352 -21.40 2.22 21.14
CA THR A 352 -22.63 2.41 21.91
C THR A 352 -23.63 1.27 21.68
N ALA A 353 -23.79 0.81 20.43
CA ALA A 353 -24.66 -0.33 20.09
C ALA A 353 -24.15 -1.63 20.71
N VAL A 354 -22.84 -1.88 20.64
CA VAL A 354 -22.18 -3.02 21.32
C VAL A 354 -22.46 -2.96 22.82
N ALA A 355 -22.24 -1.81 23.46
CA ALA A 355 -22.49 -1.65 24.89
C ALA A 355 -23.95 -1.95 25.25
N LYS A 356 -24.92 -1.44 24.47
CA LYS A 356 -26.35 -1.71 24.66
C LYS A 356 -26.69 -3.20 24.52
N ALA A 357 -26.12 -3.86 23.52
CA ALA A 357 -26.32 -5.30 23.31
C ALA A 357 -25.76 -6.13 24.48
N LEU A 358 -24.56 -5.76 24.97
CA LEU A 358 -23.94 -6.41 26.13
C LEU A 358 -24.73 -6.19 27.43
N THR A 359 -25.47 -5.08 27.54
CA THR A 359 -26.35 -4.78 28.67
C THR A 359 -27.76 -5.37 28.54
N GLY A 360 -27.99 -6.27 27.57
CA GLY A 360 -29.23 -7.04 27.46
C GLY A 360 -30.25 -6.55 26.41
N GLN A 361 -29.92 -5.54 25.62
CA GLN A 361 -30.76 -5.16 24.48
C GLN A 361 -30.57 -6.18 23.33
N HIS A 362 -31.66 -6.54 22.65
CA HIS A 362 -31.58 -7.45 21.50
C HIS A 362 -30.63 -6.86 20.42
N PRO A 363 -29.64 -7.62 19.90
CA PRO A 363 -28.62 -7.09 19.00
C PRO A 363 -29.19 -6.34 17.79
N ALA A 364 -30.23 -6.90 17.15
CA ALA A 364 -30.86 -6.23 16.01
C ALA A 364 -31.42 -4.84 16.35
N ALA A 365 -31.97 -4.65 17.57
CA ALA A 365 -32.48 -3.37 18.02
C ALA A 365 -31.35 -2.41 18.48
N ALA A 366 -30.28 -2.95 19.08
CA ALA A 366 -29.13 -2.16 19.50
C ALA A 366 -28.38 -1.55 18.31
N PHE A 367 -28.28 -2.29 17.20
CA PHE A 367 -27.58 -1.88 15.99
C PHE A 367 -28.46 -1.18 14.94
N ALA A 368 -29.79 -1.20 15.06
CA ALA A 368 -30.70 -0.53 14.12
C ALA A 368 -30.39 0.97 13.90
N ALA A 369 -29.89 1.67 14.94
CA ALA A 369 -29.52 3.08 14.84
C ALA A 369 -28.17 3.33 14.13
N THR A 370 -27.33 2.30 13.98
CA THR A 370 -26.01 2.41 13.35
C THR A 370 -26.05 2.34 11.83
N GLU A 371 -27.14 1.78 11.26
CA GLU A 371 -27.38 1.74 9.81
C GLU A 371 -27.77 3.12 9.24
N ALA A 372 -28.41 3.97 10.05
CA ALA A 372 -28.87 5.31 9.64
C ALA A 372 -27.74 6.33 9.41
N VAL A 373 -26.52 6.05 9.87
CA VAL A 373 -25.35 6.94 9.78
C VAL A 373 -24.51 6.66 8.51
N GLN A 374 -24.97 5.77 7.62
CA GLN A 374 -24.28 5.42 6.36
C GLN A 374 -24.22 6.53 5.31
N GLN A 375 -24.83 7.70 5.53
CA GLN A 375 -24.69 8.81 4.59
C GLN A 375 -23.34 9.52 4.80
N PRO A 376 -22.47 9.60 3.78
CA PRO A 376 -21.23 10.35 3.90
C PRO A 376 -21.57 11.81 4.18
N LEU A 377 -21.10 12.34 5.32
CA LEU A 377 -21.06 13.78 5.52
C LEU A 377 -20.20 14.41 4.42
N PRO A 378 -20.59 15.59 3.89
CA PRO A 378 -19.77 16.28 2.90
C PRO A 378 -18.37 16.46 3.47
N VAL A 379 -17.37 16.05 2.68
CA VAL A 379 -15.95 16.26 2.98
C VAL A 379 -15.80 17.72 3.41
N LYS A 380 -15.42 17.97 4.67
CA LYS A 380 -15.03 19.31 5.08
C LYS A 380 -13.94 19.73 4.12
N ALA A 381 -14.22 20.74 3.29
CA ALA A 381 -13.22 21.38 2.46
C ALA A 381 -12.01 21.69 3.36
N PRO A 382 -10.78 21.47 2.87
CA PRO A 382 -9.59 21.79 3.65
C PRO A 382 -9.75 23.20 4.22
N ALA A 383 -9.47 23.35 5.51
CA ALA A 383 -9.53 24.65 6.18
C ALA A 383 -8.82 25.67 5.29
N LYS A 384 -9.54 26.75 4.92
CA LYS A 384 -8.94 27.86 4.19
C LYS A 384 -7.63 28.21 4.91
N PRO A 385 -6.51 28.37 4.19
CA PRO A 385 -5.27 28.78 4.81
C PRO A 385 -5.53 30.07 5.61
N ALA A 386 -4.96 30.12 6.82
CA ALA A 386 -5.01 31.32 7.65
C ALA A 386 -4.65 32.55 6.80
N PRO A 387 -5.33 33.70 6.98
CA PRO A 387 -5.04 34.90 6.20
C PRO A 387 -3.55 35.21 6.33
N ALA A 388 -2.89 35.32 5.18
CA ALA A 388 -1.48 35.67 5.11
C ALA A 388 -1.25 36.96 5.89
N LYS A 389 -0.23 36.98 6.76
CA LYS A 389 0.28 38.24 7.32
C LYS A 389 0.56 39.21 6.17
N PRO A 390 0.26 40.51 6.32
CA PRO A 390 0.50 41.49 5.26
C PRO A 390 1.97 41.44 4.83
N ALA A 391 2.19 41.32 3.53
CA ALA A 391 3.51 41.30 2.94
C ALA A 391 4.27 42.61 3.29
N PRO A 392 5.59 42.55 3.56
CA PRO A 392 6.39 43.76 3.62
C PRO A 392 6.36 44.48 2.28
N ALA A 393 6.42 45.81 2.33
CA ALA A 393 6.30 46.71 1.19
C ALA A 393 7.18 46.28 -0.01
N LYS A 394 6.58 46.31 -1.21
CA LYS A 394 7.24 46.04 -2.49
C LYS A 394 8.51 46.92 -2.63
N PRO A 395 9.67 46.35 -3.00
CA PRO A 395 10.73 47.14 -3.60
C PRO A 395 10.30 47.60 -5.02
N ALA A 396 10.83 48.75 -5.43
CA ALA A 396 10.55 49.44 -6.70
C ALA A 396 10.70 48.51 -7.92
N PRO A 397 9.94 48.74 -9.01
CA PRO A 397 9.94 47.85 -10.18
C PRO A 397 11.30 47.85 -10.87
N ALA A 398 11.91 46.67 -10.98
CA ALA A 398 13.02 46.42 -11.89
C ALA A 398 12.52 46.41 -13.35
N ALA A 399 13.37 46.90 -14.25
CA ALA A 399 13.10 47.13 -15.66
C ALA A 399 12.41 45.95 -16.38
N GLY A 400 11.42 46.29 -17.21
CA GLY A 400 10.57 45.34 -17.94
C GLY A 400 11.31 44.49 -18.96
N LEU A 401 10.79 43.27 -19.15
CA LEU A 401 11.07 42.42 -20.30
C LEU A 401 10.40 43.00 -21.57
N PRO A 402 10.98 42.82 -22.77
CA PRO A 402 10.38 43.33 -23.99
C PRO A 402 9.16 42.50 -24.41
N ASP A 403 8.10 43.18 -24.85
CA ASP A 403 6.81 42.57 -25.18
C ASP A 403 6.74 41.89 -26.56
N HIS A 404 7.77 42.00 -27.42
CA HIS A 404 7.74 41.41 -28.77
C HIS A 404 9.12 40.99 -29.31
N PHE A 405 9.14 39.85 -30.01
CA PHE A 405 10.26 39.35 -30.82
C PHE A 405 9.83 39.29 -32.29
N GLU A 406 10.66 39.80 -33.20
CA GLU A 406 10.48 39.68 -34.65
C GLU A 406 11.56 38.76 -35.24
N LEU A 407 11.12 37.78 -36.03
CA LEU A 407 11.97 36.88 -36.81
C LEU A 407 12.10 37.44 -38.23
N VAL A 408 13.34 37.62 -38.70
CA VAL A 408 13.63 38.09 -40.06
C VAL A 408 14.45 37.01 -40.78
N GLU A 409 14.01 36.62 -41.97
CA GLU A 409 14.75 35.74 -42.88
C GLU A 409 15.90 36.51 -43.53
N ASP A 410 17.12 35.99 -43.41
CA ASP A 410 18.32 36.57 -44.03
C ASP A 410 18.96 35.53 -44.96
N GLY A 411 18.97 35.83 -46.25
CA GLY A 411 19.35 34.90 -47.32
C GLY A 411 20.85 34.76 -47.58
N SER A 412 21.70 34.88 -46.56
CA SER A 412 23.15 34.68 -46.74
C SER A 412 23.81 33.98 -45.56
N ASP A 413 24.56 32.92 -45.89
CA ASP A 413 25.48 32.12 -45.08
C ASP A 413 24.90 31.42 -43.83
N GLY A 414 24.17 30.32 -44.08
CA GLY A 414 24.23 29.12 -43.24
C GLY A 414 23.39 29.07 -41.96
N VAL A 415 22.56 30.07 -41.65
CA VAL A 415 21.60 30.02 -40.53
C VAL A 415 20.25 30.61 -40.98
N PRO A 416 19.13 29.86 -40.97
CA PRO A 416 17.92 30.26 -41.69
C PRO A 416 17.07 31.36 -41.02
N TYR A 417 17.30 31.70 -39.74
CA TYR A 417 16.50 32.71 -39.03
C TYR A 417 17.32 33.56 -38.05
N ARG A 418 17.05 34.88 -37.99
CA ARG A 418 17.58 35.79 -36.97
C ARG A 418 16.43 36.39 -36.15
N ALA A 419 16.60 36.44 -34.83
CA ALA A 419 15.72 37.18 -33.92
C ALA A 419 16.37 38.51 -33.53
N SER A 420 15.61 39.61 -33.61
CA SER A 420 16.04 40.91 -33.08
C SER A 420 15.05 41.45 -32.05
N ALA A 421 15.58 41.97 -30.94
CA ALA A 421 14.82 42.63 -29.89
C ALA A 421 15.39 44.03 -29.63
N HIS A 422 14.50 44.99 -29.38
CA HIS A 422 14.86 46.36 -29.04
C HIS A 422 14.58 46.61 -27.55
N LEU A 423 15.64 46.92 -26.80
CA LEU A 423 15.53 47.34 -25.40
C LEU A 423 16.08 48.76 -25.28
N ALA A 424 15.26 49.70 -24.81
CA ALA A 424 15.66 51.07 -24.46
C ALA A 424 16.57 51.76 -25.51
N GLY A 425 16.20 51.69 -26.80
CA GLY A 425 16.91 52.40 -27.88
C GLY A 425 18.24 51.77 -28.34
N ARG A 426 18.61 50.56 -27.87
CA ARG A 426 19.77 49.80 -28.39
C ARG A 426 19.34 48.46 -28.99
N ARG A 427 19.96 48.07 -30.11
CA ARG A 427 19.69 46.80 -30.81
C ARG A 427 20.60 45.71 -30.25
N LEU A 428 20.03 44.66 -29.64
CA LEU A 428 20.77 43.52 -29.11
C LEU A 428 20.74 42.37 -30.12
N ARG A 429 21.91 41.74 -30.36
CA ARG A 429 22.07 40.58 -31.27
C ARG A 429 22.21 39.32 -30.43
N ILE A 430 21.37 38.32 -30.69
CA ILE A 430 21.41 37.02 -29.99
C ILE A 430 21.48 35.90 -31.04
N PRO A 431 22.56 35.08 -31.07
CA PRO A 431 22.61 33.89 -31.92
C PRO A 431 21.74 32.78 -31.32
N VAL A 432 20.92 32.13 -32.15
CA VAL A 432 20.05 31.01 -31.77
C VAL A 432 20.57 29.74 -32.44
N SER A 433 20.86 28.70 -31.66
CA SER A 433 21.26 27.37 -32.17
C SER A 433 20.11 26.40 -31.95
N PHE A 434 19.54 25.83 -33.01
CA PHE A 434 18.58 24.72 -32.88
C PHE A 434 19.35 23.39 -32.89
N GLY A 435 19.30 22.64 -31.79
CA GLY A 435 19.76 21.27 -31.74
C GLY A 435 18.70 20.34 -32.33
N ILE A 436 19.04 19.64 -33.40
CA ILE A 436 18.25 18.54 -33.95
C ILE A 436 18.38 17.35 -32.99
N VAL A 437 17.25 16.78 -32.58
CA VAL A 437 17.17 15.52 -31.84
C VAL A 437 17.18 14.40 -32.88
N ASP A 438 18.19 13.54 -32.84
CA ASP A 438 18.17 12.20 -33.44
C ASP A 438 17.97 11.15 -32.34
#